data_AF-A0A7S3GUR5-F1
#
_entry.id   AF-A0A7S3GUR5-F1
#
_cell.length_a   1.000
_cell.length_b   1.000
_cell.length_c   1.000
_cell.angle_alpha   90.00
_cell.angle_beta   90.00
_cell.angle_gamma   90.00
#
_symmetry.space_group_name_H-M   'P 1'
#
loop_
_entity.id
_entity.type
_entity.pdbx_description
1 polymer ?
#
loop_
_entity_poly.entity_id
_entity_poly.type
_entity_poly.pdbx_seq_one_letter_code
_entity_poly.pdbx_strand_id
1 'polypeptide(L)'
;CVILAVQPANVDFHNSQILADAHEVDPETRRTIPVITKPDLIDDGAEGGVKKLLLGEEVNFEMGFHMVKCRNQKDLNDSVSMADGMRKETKFFNSVVPWKDLDKDLFG
;
A
#
# COMPACT_ATOMS: atom_id res chain seq x y z
N CYS A 1 8.81 16.25 10.95
CA CYS A 1 9.25 15.50 9.76
C CYS A 1 8.53 14.16 9.79
N VAL A 2 7.89 13.78 8.70
CA VAL A 2 7.21 12.48 8.53
C VAL A 2 7.88 11.78 7.35
N ILE A 3 8.13 10.49 7.48
CA ILE A 3 8.75 9.64 6.44
C ILE A 3 7.64 8.88 5.75
N LEU A 4 7.52 9.04 4.43
CA LEU A 4 6.59 8.27 3.61
C LEU A 4 7.37 7.18 2.89
N ALA A 5 7.30 5.95 3.39
CA ALA A 5 8.00 4.81 2.82
C ALA A 5 7.11 4.15 1.76
N VAL A 6 7.29 4.56 0.49
CA VAL A 6 6.45 4.10 -0.62
C VAL A 6 7.07 2.87 -1.30
N GLN A 7 6.36 1.75 -1.33
CA GLN A 7 6.83 0.50 -1.93
C GLN A 7 5.75 -0.15 -2.79
N PRO A 8 6.08 -0.72 -3.96
CA PRO A 8 5.12 -1.50 -4.73
C PRO A 8 4.86 -2.88 -4.10
N ALA A 9 3.63 -3.36 -4.20
CA ALA A 9 3.15 -4.58 -3.56
C ALA A 9 3.78 -5.88 -4.10
N ASN A 10 4.43 -5.82 -5.27
CA ASN A 10 5.13 -6.95 -5.87
C ASN A 10 6.56 -7.15 -5.34
N VAL A 11 7.03 -6.26 -4.46
CA VAL A 11 8.36 -6.35 -3.85
C VAL A 11 8.19 -6.78 -2.40
N ASP A 12 9.01 -7.74 -1.97
CA ASP A 12 9.04 -8.22 -0.59
C ASP A 12 9.29 -7.08 0.41
N PHE A 13 8.40 -6.97 1.40
CA PHE A 13 8.45 -5.91 2.39
C PHE A 13 9.64 -6.07 3.36
N HIS A 14 9.97 -7.29 3.75
CA HIS A 14 11.07 -7.57 4.68
C HIS A 14 12.44 -7.27 4.07
N ASN A 15 12.57 -7.39 2.76
CA ASN A 15 13.82 -7.10 2.05
C ASN A 15 13.89 -5.67 1.46
N SER A 16 13.02 -4.77 1.92
CA SER A 16 12.98 -3.41 1.40
C SER A 16 14.05 -2.51 2.00
N GLN A 17 14.92 -2.00 1.13
CA GLN A 17 15.90 -0.99 1.52
C GLN A 17 15.24 0.28 2.06
N ILE A 18 14.06 0.65 1.54
CA ILE A 18 13.34 1.88 1.93
C ILE A 18 12.99 1.84 3.42
N LEU A 19 12.58 0.68 3.91
CA LEU A 19 12.22 0.50 5.31
C LEU A 19 13.44 0.37 6.20
N ALA A 20 14.50 -0.28 5.72
CA ALA A 20 15.77 -0.34 6.43
C ALA A 20 16.33 1.07 6.67
N ASP A 21 16.34 1.90 5.62
CA ASP A 21 16.78 3.29 5.69
C ASP A 21 15.85 4.12 6.59
N ALA A 22 14.53 3.92 6.50
CA ALA A 22 13.57 4.58 7.38
C ALA A 22 13.76 4.18 8.85
N HIS A 23 14.04 2.90 9.13
CA HIS A 23 14.27 2.38 10.47
C HIS A 23 15.60 2.88 11.06
N GLU A 24 16.62 3.13 10.24
CA GLU A 24 17.89 3.73 10.71
C GLU A 24 17.66 5.12 11.32
N VAL A 25 16.75 5.90 10.76
CA VAL A 25 16.42 7.26 11.23
C VAL A 25 15.18 7.32 12.12
N ASP A 26 14.33 6.29 12.13
CA ASP A 26 13.13 6.16 12.96
C ASP A 26 12.99 4.73 13.52
N PRO A 27 13.84 4.33 14.48
CA PRO A 27 13.84 2.96 15.01
C PRO A 27 12.55 2.62 15.76
N GLU A 28 11.90 3.63 16.34
CA GLU A 28 10.64 3.49 17.05
C GLU A 28 9.42 3.52 16.12
N THR A 29 9.60 3.73 14.81
CA THR A 29 8.53 3.76 13.78
C THR A 29 7.38 4.73 14.06
N ARG A 30 7.68 5.82 14.77
CA ARG A 30 6.66 6.78 15.27
C ARG A 30 6.26 7.82 14.24
N ARG A 31 7.11 8.02 13.23
CA ARG A 31 6.97 9.06 12.21
C ARG A 31 7.11 8.51 10.80
N THR A 32 7.03 7.19 10.64
CA THR A 32 7.11 6.50 9.36
C THR A 32 5.74 5.96 8.98
N ILE A 33 5.27 6.34 7.80
CA ILE A 33 4.03 5.83 7.20
C ILE A 33 4.43 4.95 6.01
N PRO A 34 4.33 3.62 6.12
CA PRO A 34 4.50 2.72 5.00
C PRO A 34 3.28 2.78 4.06
N VAL A 35 3.54 3.03 2.78
CA VAL A 35 2.53 3.09 1.72
C VAL A 35 2.80 2.02 0.68
N ILE A 36 1.86 1.11 0.52
CA ILE A 36 1.91 0.05 -0.48
C ILE A 36 1.19 0.51 -1.74
N THR A 37 1.86 0.39 -2.89
CA THR A 37 1.32 0.82 -4.19
C THR A 37 1.19 -0.36 -5.14
N LYS A 38 0.43 -0.17 -6.23
CA LYS A 38 0.24 -1.19 -7.29
C LYS A 38 -0.26 -2.54 -6.74
N PRO A 39 -1.36 -2.57 -5.96
CA PRO A 39 -1.91 -3.82 -5.43
C PRO A 39 -2.41 -4.77 -6.53
N ASP A 40 -2.54 -4.27 -7.78
CA ASP A 40 -2.84 -5.06 -8.97
C ASP A 40 -1.69 -5.95 -9.47
N LEU A 41 -0.47 -5.75 -8.96
CA LEU A 41 0.71 -6.56 -9.30
C LEU A 41 1.02 -7.65 -8.26
N ILE A 42 0.16 -7.84 -7.27
CA ILE A 42 0.34 -8.90 -6.28
C ILE A 42 0.08 -10.24 -6.97
N ASP A 43 1.03 -11.17 -6.84
CA ASP A 43 0.89 -12.51 -7.40
C ASP A 43 -0.25 -13.28 -6.69
N ASP A 44 -0.99 -14.07 -7.47
CA ASP A 44 -2.07 -14.91 -6.95
C ASP A 44 -1.53 -15.85 -5.84
N GLY A 45 -2.04 -15.68 -4.63
CA GLY A 45 -1.61 -16.42 -3.43
C GLY A 45 -0.67 -15.66 -2.49
N ALA A 46 -0.06 -14.55 -2.92
CA ALA A 46 0.77 -13.69 -2.06
C ALA A 46 -0.05 -12.65 -1.27
N GLU A 47 -1.32 -12.45 -1.64
CA GLU A 47 -2.24 -11.48 -1.02
C GLU A 47 -2.39 -11.66 0.49
N GLY A 48 -2.31 -12.91 0.96
CA GLY A 48 -2.39 -13.24 2.39
C GLY A 48 -1.25 -12.64 3.21
N GLY A 49 -0.02 -12.61 2.66
CA GLY A 49 1.12 -11.98 3.32
C GLY A 49 0.95 -10.47 3.40
N VAL A 50 0.59 -9.85 2.27
CA VAL A 50 0.35 -8.40 2.20
C VAL A 50 -0.81 -7.97 3.11
N LYS A 51 -1.85 -8.81 3.27
CA LYS A 51 -2.94 -8.57 4.22
C LYS A 51 -2.45 -8.52 5.66
N LYS A 52 -1.64 -9.49 6.10
CA LYS A 52 -1.09 -9.52 7.46
C LYS A 52 -0.22 -8.30 7.74
N LEU A 53 0.52 -7.89 6.72
CA LEU A 53 1.34 -6.70 6.77
C LEU A 53 0.50 -5.43 6.98
N LEU A 54 -0.57 -5.25 6.20
CA LEU A 54 -1.50 -4.13 6.35
C LEU A 54 -2.17 -4.09 7.73
N LEU A 55 -2.44 -5.26 8.31
CA LEU A 55 -3.01 -5.40 9.66
C LEU A 55 -1.98 -5.17 10.77
N GLY A 56 -0.70 -4.95 10.43
CA GLY A 56 0.37 -4.75 11.40
C GLY A 56 0.74 -6.00 12.19
N GLU A 57 0.44 -7.20 11.67
CA GLU A 57 0.73 -8.47 12.36
C GLU A 57 2.24 -8.82 12.37
N GLU A 58 3.00 -8.38 11.36
CA GLU A 58 4.43 -8.66 11.24
C GLU A 58 5.31 -7.50 11.71
N VAL A 59 4.98 -6.28 11.29
CA VAL A 59 5.68 -5.05 11.68
C VAL A 59 4.64 -4.03 12.11
N ASN A 60 4.84 -3.41 13.27
CA ASN A 60 3.89 -2.43 13.80
C ASN A 60 4.47 -1.02 13.60
N PHE A 61 3.72 -0.16 12.90
CA PHE A 61 4.03 1.26 12.74
C PHE A 61 2.99 2.06 13.51
N GLU A 62 3.39 3.06 14.31
CA GLU A 62 2.46 3.84 15.16
C GLU A 62 1.38 4.55 14.34
N MET A 63 1.70 4.91 13.09
CA MET A 63 0.79 5.59 12.16
C MET A 63 0.02 4.63 11.23
N GLY A 64 0.25 3.32 11.35
CA GLY A 64 -0.40 2.30 10.53
C GLY A 64 0.08 2.23 9.08
N PHE A 65 -0.43 1.24 8.36
CA PHE A 65 -0.16 1.03 6.94
C PHE A 65 -1.27 1.61 6.07
N HIS A 66 -0.89 2.07 4.88
CA HIS A 66 -1.84 2.50 3.87
C HIS A 66 -1.54 1.82 2.55
N MET A 67 -2.58 1.47 1.79
CA MET A 67 -2.45 0.91 0.46
C MET A 67 -3.23 1.76 -0.54
N VAL A 68 -2.58 2.09 -1.65
CA VAL A 68 -3.15 2.97 -2.68
C VAL A 68 -3.02 2.35 -4.07
N LYS A 69 -4.04 2.55 -4.89
CA LYS A 69 -4.03 2.19 -6.30
C LYS A 69 -4.03 3.44 -7.15
N CYS A 70 -2.84 3.84 -7.59
CA CYS A 70 -2.68 4.95 -8.51
C CYS A 70 -3.10 4.59 -9.96
N ARG A 71 -3.30 5.63 -10.77
CA ARG A 71 -3.52 5.50 -12.23
C ARG A 71 -2.35 4.76 -12.87
N ASN A 72 -2.63 3.75 -13.67
CA ASN A 72 -1.61 3.02 -14.40
C ASN A 72 -1.20 3.78 -15.68
N GLN A 73 -0.16 3.30 -16.37
CA GLN A 73 0.34 3.93 -17.60
C GLN A 73 -0.75 4.04 -18.69
N LYS A 74 -1.66 3.07 -18.75
CA LYS A 74 -2.78 3.08 -19.70
C LYS A 74 -3.78 4.20 -19.36
N ASP A 75 -4.14 4.37 -18.10
CA ASP A 75 -5.02 5.44 -17.63
C ASP A 75 -4.42 6.83 -17.89
N LEU A 76 -3.09 6.96 -17.79
CA LEU A 76 -2.39 8.19 -18.15
C LEU A 76 -2.48 8.47 -19.66
N ASN A 77 -2.29 7.44 -20.50
CA ASN A 77 -2.42 7.57 -21.95
C ASN A 77 -3.86 7.90 -22.37
N ASP A 78 -4.84 7.32 -21.69
CA ASP A 78 -6.27 7.57 -21.90
C ASP A 78 -6.75 8.89 -21.26
N SER A 79 -5.83 9.70 -20.70
CA SER A 79 -6.12 10.99 -20.05
C SER A 79 -7.23 10.91 -18.98
N VAL A 80 -7.25 9.81 -18.23
CA VAL A 80 -8.25 9.57 -17.18
C VAL A 80 -8.15 10.65 -16.10
N SER A 81 -9.29 11.26 -15.79
CA SER A 81 -9.37 12.32 -14.79
C SER A 81 -9.00 11.81 -13.40
N MET A 82 -8.54 12.70 -12.51
CA MET A 82 -8.25 12.35 -11.12
C MET A 82 -9.47 11.75 -10.40
N ALA A 83 -10.67 12.31 -10.67
CA ALA A 83 -11.92 11.84 -10.09
C ALA A 83 -12.23 10.40 -10.53
N ASP A 84 -12.01 10.07 -11.81
CA ASP A 84 -12.23 8.72 -12.32
C ASP A 84 -11.18 7.74 -11.81
N GLY A 85 -9.93 8.19 -11.59
CA GLY A 85 -8.89 7.44 -10.91
C GLY A 85 -9.31 7.01 -9.51
N MET A 86 -9.77 7.96 -8.68
CA MET A 86 -10.29 7.66 -7.33
C MET A 86 -11.49 6.70 -7.38
N ARG A 87 -12.43 6.87 -8.33
CA ARG A 87 -13.55 5.92 -8.50
C ARG A 87 -13.07 4.51 -8.83
N LYS A 88 -12.05 4.37 -9.68
CA LYS A 88 -11.46 3.07 -10.05
C LYS A 88 -10.78 2.42 -8.86
N GLU A 89 -10.06 3.20 -8.05
CA GLU A 89 -9.44 2.75 -6.81
C GLU A 89 -10.49 2.25 -5.82
N THR A 90 -11.50 3.07 -5.50
CA THR A 90 -12.61 2.68 -4.63
C THR A 90 -13.30 1.42 -5.15
N LYS A 91 -13.51 1.30 -6.46
CA LYS A 91 -14.11 0.11 -7.07
C LYS A 91 -13.22 -1.12 -6.91
N PHE A 92 -11.91 -0.98 -7.04
CA PHE A 92 -10.95 -2.07 -6.87
C PHE A 92 -10.99 -2.61 -5.45
N PHE A 93 -10.81 -1.75 -4.44
CA PHE A 93 -10.80 -2.17 -3.05
C PHE A 93 -12.15 -2.73 -2.58
N ASN A 94 -13.29 -2.28 -3.14
CA ASN A 94 -14.60 -2.86 -2.81
C ASN A 94 -14.93 -4.16 -3.55
N SER A 95 -14.19 -4.52 -4.61
CA SER A 95 -14.52 -5.69 -5.46
C SER A 95 -13.53 -6.84 -5.32
N VAL A 96 -12.27 -6.56 -4.99
CA VAL A 96 -11.19 -7.56 -4.97
C VAL A 96 -11.01 -8.13 -3.56
N VAL A 97 -11.10 -9.45 -3.45
CA VAL A 97 -10.74 -10.21 -2.23
C VAL A 97 -9.22 -10.38 -2.24
N PRO A 98 -8.50 -10.20 -1.11
CA PRO A 98 -9.01 -10.02 0.25
C PRO A 98 -9.26 -8.57 0.70
N TRP A 99 -8.97 -7.57 -0.13
CA TRP A 99 -9.02 -6.15 0.23
C TRP A 99 -10.42 -5.68 0.63
N LYS A 100 -11.45 -6.23 -0.03
CA LYS A 100 -12.86 -5.93 0.25
C LYS A 100 -13.28 -6.14 1.70
N ASP A 101 -12.66 -7.09 2.39
CA ASP A 101 -13.03 -7.48 3.75
C ASP A 101 -12.21 -6.73 4.82
N LEU A 102 -11.31 -5.83 4.41
CA LEU A 102 -10.50 -5.02 5.31
C LEU A 102 -11.16 -3.67 5.60
N ASP A 103 -10.66 -3.00 6.64
CA ASP A 103 -11.09 -1.64 6.98
C ASP A 103 -10.75 -0.68 5.84
N LYS A 104 -11.69 0.22 5.55
CA LYS A 104 -11.54 1.20 4.47
C LYS A 104 -10.54 2.29 4.82
N ASP A 105 -10.26 2.49 6.10
CA ASP A 105 -9.27 3.44 6.57
C ASP A 105 -7.83 3.04 6.18
N LEU A 106 -7.62 1.78 5.79
CA LEU A 106 -6.33 1.29 5.25
C LEU A 106 -6.12 1.64 3.77
N PHE A 107 -7.13 2.18 3.09
CA PHE A 107 -7.12 2.43 1.65
C PHE A 107 -7.34 3.91 1.32
N GLY A 108 -6.56 4.43 0.36
CA GLY A 108 -6.68 5.80 -0.16
C GLY A 108 -5.52 6.72 0.21
#